data_AF-A0A7X1E0S5-F1
#
_entry.id   AF-A0A7X1E0S5-F1
#
_cell.length_a   1.000
_cell.length_b   1.000
_cell.length_c   1.000
_cell.angle_alpha   90.00
_cell.angle_beta   90.00
_cell.angle_gamma   90.00
#
_symmetry.space_group_name_H-M   'P 1'
#
loop_
_entity.id
_entity.type
_entity.pdbx_description
1 polymer ?
#
loop_
_entity_poly.entity_id
_entity_poly.type
_entity_poly.pdbx_seq_one_letter_code
_entity_poly.pdbx_strand_id
1 'polypeptide(L)'
;MEDADEVYQILRDTKVLARRYYQLTRKPLGVTGEIAEYEAARHLNVELELARQAGYDATEVKDGLTVRIQIKGRYFTSPQMRSGRVGSIDLRQPFDTVLLVLLDADYNAFQIFEADRSAVEALLTRPGSKARNERGSVGISQFKAISRLRWARSEL
;
A
#
# COMPACT_ATOMS: atom_id res chain seq x y z
N MET A 1 -6.04 -14.79 18.36
CA MET A 1 -6.42 -15.55 17.16
C MET A 1 -7.82 -15.13 16.75
N GLU A 2 -8.79 -15.19 17.66
CA GLU A 2 -10.17 -14.67 17.47
C GLU A 2 -10.21 -13.18 17.08
N ASP A 3 -9.47 -12.32 17.79
CA ASP A 3 -9.42 -10.87 17.49
C ASP A 3 -8.82 -10.55 16.10
N ALA A 4 -7.85 -11.34 15.63
CA ALA A 4 -7.21 -11.10 14.34
C ALA A 4 -8.16 -11.42 13.19
N ASP A 5 -8.86 -12.55 13.28
CA ASP A 5 -9.88 -12.95 12.31
C ASP A 5 -11.02 -11.94 12.25
N GLU A 6 -11.44 -11.40 13.41
CA GLU A 6 -12.43 -10.32 13.48
C GLU A 6 -11.93 -9.05 12.78
N VAL A 7 -10.68 -8.64 12.97
CA VAL A 7 -10.10 -7.48 12.27
C VAL A 7 -10.08 -7.70 10.75
N TYR A 8 -9.68 -8.88 10.27
CA TYR A 8 -9.75 -9.19 8.84
C TYR A 8 -11.18 -9.12 8.29
N GLN A 9 -12.16 -9.58 9.07
CA GLN A 9 -13.57 -9.47 8.71
C GLN A 9 -14.04 -8.01 8.65
N ILE A 10 -13.67 -7.17 9.64
CA ILE A 10 -13.96 -5.73 9.64
C ILE A 10 -13.34 -5.06 8.40
N LEU A 11 -12.09 -5.37 8.05
CA LEU A 11 -11.44 -4.79 6.88
C LEU A 11 -12.13 -5.21 5.57
N ARG A 12 -12.53 -6.48 5.47
CA ARG A 12 -13.32 -7.00 4.34
C ARG A 12 -14.65 -6.28 4.20
N ASP A 13 -15.37 -6.08 5.30
CA ASP A 13 -16.67 -5.39 5.30
C ASP A 13 -16.51 -3.90 5.03
N THR A 14 -15.45 -3.29 5.55
CA THR A 14 -15.07 -1.90 5.27
C THR A 14 -14.86 -1.68 3.77
N LYS A 15 -14.20 -2.62 3.07
CA LYS A 15 -14.07 -2.58 1.61
C LYS A 15 -15.43 -2.59 0.90
N VAL A 16 -16.36 -3.46 1.33
CA VAL A 16 -17.73 -3.52 0.77
C VAL A 16 -18.47 -2.19 0.98
N LEU A 17 -18.38 -1.63 2.19
CA LEU A 17 -19.00 -0.34 2.55
C LEU A 17 -18.38 0.83 1.78
N ALA A 18 -17.06 0.87 1.63
CA ALA A 18 -16.35 1.92 0.88
C ALA A 18 -16.76 1.93 -0.60
N ARG A 19 -16.89 0.75 -1.21
CA ARG A 19 -17.41 0.61 -2.58
C ARG A 19 -18.84 1.16 -2.68
N ARG A 20 -19.73 0.71 -1.78
CA ARG A 20 -21.14 1.17 -1.76
C ARG A 20 -21.24 2.68 -1.56
N TYR A 21 -20.44 3.24 -0.66
CA TYR A 21 -20.38 4.67 -0.39
C TYR A 21 -19.94 5.44 -1.65
N TYR A 22 -18.91 4.98 -2.35
CA TYR A 22 -18.47 5.59 -3.60
C TYR A 22 -19.54 5.53 -4.70
N GLN A 23 -20.21 4.38 -4.87
CA GLN A 23 -21.29 4.22 -5.85
C GLN A 23 -22.44 5.20 -5.61
N LEU A 24 -22.80 5.45 -4.34
CA LEU A 24 -23.87 6.38 -3.95
C LEU A 24 -23.47 7.86 -4.03
N THR A 25 -22.25 8.19 -3.62
CA THR A 25 -21.85 9.59 -3.39
C THR A 25 -20.85 10.14 -4.41
N ARG A 26 -20.21 9.26 -5.19
CA ARG A 26 -19.05 9.54 -6.05
C ARG A 26 -17.85 10.11 -5.29
N LYS A 27 -17.80 9.93 -3.96
CA LYS A 27 -16.69 10.35 -3.08
C LYS A 27 -16.09 9.13 -2.37
N PRO A 28 -14.77 9.10 -2.13
CA PRO A 28 -14.15 8.01 -1.36
C PRO A 28 -14.52 8.11 0.13
N LEU A 29 -14.63 6.98 0.82
CA LEU A 29 -14.98 6.91 2.25
C LEU A 29 -13.83 7.33 3.18
N GLY A 30 -12.59 7.32 2.69
CA GLY A 30 -11.40 7.72 3.47
C GLY A 30 -10.63 6.58 4.13
N VAL A 31 -10.90 5.33 3.74
CA VAL A 31 -10.32 4.09 4.32
C VAL A 31 -9.37 3.36 3.36
N THR A 32 -8.69 4.12 2.50
CA THR A 32 -7.86 3.56 1.41
C THR A 32 -6.62 2.84 1.94
N GLY A 33 -6.08 3.25 3.09
CA GLY A 33 -4.90 2.62 3.69
C GLY A 33 -5.23 1.24 4.23
N GLU A 34 -6.28 1.17 5.03
CA GLU A 34 -6.80 -0.03 5.67
C GLU A 34 -7.20 -1.09 4.63
N ILE A 35 -7.86 -0.67 3.54
CA ILE A 35 -8.21 -1.60 2.46
C ILE A 35 -6.97 -2.07 1.70
N ALA A 36 -5.95 -1.22 1.54
CA ALA A 36 -4.70 -1.61 0.89
C ALA A 36 -3.92 -2.65 1.71
N GLU A 37 -3.88 -2.49 3.04
CA GLU A 37 -3.33 -3.48 3.97
C GLU A 37 -4.05 -4.81 3.82
N TYR A 38 -5.39 -4.81 3.88
CA TYR A 38 -6.20 -5.99 3.68
C TYR A 38 -5.95 -6.69 2.34
N GLU A 39 -5.91 -5.94 1.23
CA GLU A 39 -5.65 -6.53 -0.08
C GLU A 39 -4.22 -7.05 -0.23
N ALA A 40 -3.22 -6.40 0.39
CA ALA A 40 -1.86 -6.93 0.43
C ALA A 40 -1.80 -8.25 1.19
N ALA A 41 -2.38 -8.32 2.40
CA ALA A 41 -2.44 -9.54 3.19
C ALA A 41 -3.15 -10.67 2.42
N ARG A 42 -4.31 -10.37 1.81
CA ARG A 42 -5.10 -11.34 1.06
C ARG A 42 -4.37 -11.92 -0.16
N HIS A 43 -3.63 -11.10 -0.92
CA HIS A 43 -3.01 -11.55 -2.19
C HIS A 43 -1.57 -12.02 -2.02
N LEU A 44 -0.86 -11.55 -0.99
CA LEU A 44 0.56 -11.85 -0.78
C LEU A 44 0.82 -12.72 0.46
N ASN A 45 -0.21 -13.01 1.26
CA ASN A 45 -0.10 -13.74 2.52
C ASN A 45 0.90 -13.11 3.49
N VAL A 46 0.92 -11.77 3.55
CA VAL A 46 1.68 -11.02 4.58
C VAL A 46 0.83 -10.93 5.84
N GLU A 47 1.48 -10.94 7.01
CA GLU A 47 0.81 -10.86 8.31
C GLU A 47 0.68 -9.40 8.74
N LEU A 48 -0.55 -8.89 8.85
CA LEU A 48 -0.80 -7.53 9.31
C LEU A 48 -0.37 -7.33 10.77
N GLU A 49 0.26 -6.19 11.03
CA GLU A 49 0.61 -5.76 12.38
C GLU A 49 -0.55 -4.94 12.95
N LEU A 50 -1.38 -5.59 13.77
CA LEU A 50 -2.61 -5.00 14.30
C LEU A 50 -2.36 -3.98 15.42
N ALA A 51 -1.25 -4.13 16.15
CA ALA A 51 -0.84 -3.11 17.10
C ALA A 51 -0.17 -1.98 16.34
N ARG A 52 -0.44 -0.71 16.70
CA ARG A 52 0.26 0.42 16.09
C ARG A 52 1.75 0.37 16.45
N GLN A 53 2.54 -0.25 15.58
CA GLN A 53 3.98 -0.13 15.61
C GLN A 53 4.40 1.11 14.81
N ALA A 54 5.42 1.80 15.30
CA ALA A 54 5.98 2.90 14.55
C ALA A 54 6.67 2.32 13.31
N GLY A 55 6.04 2.43 12.14
CA GLY A 55 6.76 2.47 10.87
C GLY A 55 6.48 1.42 9.81
N TYR A 56 5.80 0.32 10.14
CA TYR A 56 5.43 -0.74 9.20
C TYR A 56 4.04 -1.28 9.54
N ASP A 57 3.38 -1.87 8.54
CA ASP A 57 1.97 -2.24 8.58
C ASP A 57 1.78 -3.77 8.51
N ALA A 58 2.80 -4.50 8.04
CA ALA A 58 2.80 -5.96 7.96
C ALA A 58 4.21 -6.54 8.07
N THR A 59 4.28 -7.85 8.32
CA THR A 59 5.51 -8.63 8.24
C THR A 59 5.36 -9.86 7.35
N GLU A 60 6.48 -10.41 6.93
CA GLU A 60 6.55 -11.72 6.31
C GLU A 60 7.89 -12.38 6.60
N VAL A 61 7.97 -13.70 6.44
CA VAL A 61 9.24 -14.43 6.54
C VAL A 61 9.79 -14.70 5.13
N LYS A 62 10.98 -14.16 4.84
CA LYS A 62 11.75 -14.42 3.62
C LYS A 62 13.11 -14.99 4.00
N ASP A 63 13.44 -16.16 3.46
CA ASP A 63 14.72 -16.84 3.74
C ASP A 63 15.04 -16.99 5.25
N GLY A 64 14.00 -17.20 6.07
CA GLY A 64 14.13 -17.32 7.52
C GLY A 64 14.25 -16.00 8.28
N LEU A 65 14.19 -14.85 7.60
CA LEU A 65 14.24 -13.51 8.19
C LEU A 65 12.86 -12.84 8.16
N THR A 66 12.48 -12.22 9.26
CA THR A 66 11.31 -11.34 9.32
C THR A 66 11.60 -10.05 8.56
N VAL A 67 10.81 -9.78 7.53
CA VAL A 67 10.85 -8.56 6.73
C VAL A 67 9.68 -7.67 7.14
N ARG A 68 9.97 -6.42 7.53
CA ARG A 68 8.97 -5.41 7.89
C ARG A 68 8.54 -4.64 6.66
N ILE A 69 7.24 -4.54 6.46
CA ILE A 69 6.64 -4.01 5.24
C ILE A 69 5.79 -2.79 5.58
N GLN A 70 6.10 -1.65 4.96
CA GLN A 70 5.19 -0.51 4.97
C GLN A 70 4.28 -0.57 3.73
N ILE A 71 2.97 -0.46 3.92
CA ILE A 71 1.95 -0.57 2.88
C ILE A 71 1.39 0.83 2.58
N LYS A 72 1.35 1.18 1.29
CA LYS A 72 0.77 2.44 0.80
C LYS A 72 -0.31 2.14 -0.23
N GLY A 73 -1.54 2.55 0.07
CA GLY A 73 -2.68 2.42 -0.83
C GLY A 73 -2.86 3.59 -1.79
N ARG A 74 -3.22 3.29 -3.05
CA ARG A 74 -3.71 4.26 -4.03
C ARG A 74 -4.94 3.79 -4.77
N TYR A 75 -6.03 4.51 -4.55
CA TYR A 75 -7.32 4.30 -5.18
C TYR A 75 -7.45 5.12 -6.47
N PHE A 76 -7.96 4.48 -7.53
CA PHE A 76 -8.27 5.11 -8.80
C PHE A 76 -9.74 4.93 -9.16
N THR A 77 -10.41 6.03 -9.45
CA THR A 77 -11.80 6.05 -9.91
C THR A 77 -11.96 5.62 -11.37
N SER A 78 -10.87 5.61 -12.14
CA SER A 78 -10.84 5.15 -13.54
C SER A 78 -9.55 4.37 -13.81
N PRO A 79 -9.61 3.24 -14.55
CA PRO A 79 -8.43 2.47 -14.97
C PRO A 79 -7.41 3.28 -15.81
N GLN A 80 -7.88 4.37 -16.42
CA GLN A 80 -7.07 5.27 -17.24
C GLN A 80 -6.24 6.24 -16.38
N MET A 81 -6.68 6.50 -15.13
CA MET A 81 -5.92 7.29 -14.18
C MET A 81 -4.78 6.45 -13.64
N ARG A 82 -3.55 6.77 -14.05
CA ARG A 82 -2.33 6.14 -13.54
C ARG A 82 -1.33 7.14 -12.96
N SER A 83 -1.72 8.41 -12.90
CA SER A 83 -0.90 9.48 -12.33
C SER A 83 -1.31 9.75 -10.89
N GLY A 84 -0.33 10.16 -10.09
CA GLY A 84 -0.52 10.39 -8.67
C GLY A 84 0.81 10.33 -7.95
N ARG A 85 0.75 10.55 -6.64
CA ARG A 85 1.93 10.50 -5.76
C ARG A 85 1.75 9.38 -4.76
N VAL A 86 2.78 8.65 -4.36
CA VAL A 86 2.72 7.77 -3.18
C VAL A 86 2.61 8.62 -1.91
N GLY A 87 1.94 8.07 -0.88
CA GLY A 87 1.91 8.70 0.45
C GLY A 87 3.33 8.90 0.98
N SER A 88 3.52 9.85 1.90
CA SER A 88 4.83 10.11 2.47
C SER A 88 5.42 8.84 3.09
N ILE A 89 6.69 8.60 2.79
CA ILE A 89 7.51 7.53 3.36
C ILE A 89 8.56 8.23 4.23
N ASP A 90 8.57 7.89 5.51
CA ASP A 90 9.50 8.44 6.50
C ASP A 90 10.66 7.46 6.69
N LEU A 91 11.84 7.81 6.17
CA LEU A 91 13.05 6.96 6.24
C LEU A 91 13.57 6.73 7.67
N ARG A 92 13.06 7.47 8.68
CA ARG A 92 13.39 7.24 10.09
C ARG A 92 12.65 6.03 10.66
N GLN A 93 11.59 5.58 9.99
CA GLN A 93 10.78 4.46 10.42
C GLN A 93 11.46 3.10 10.12
N PRO A 94 11.24 2.08 10.95
CA PRO A 94 11.88 0.77 10.84
C PRO A 94 11.18 -0.18 9.85
N PHE A 95 11.07 0.19 8.57
CA PHE A 95 10.63 -0.73 7.50
C PHE A 95 11.81 -1.27 6.70
N ASP A 96 11.65 -2.44 6.09
CA ASP A 96 12.65 -3.06 5.21
C ASP A 96 12.23 -2.95 3.74
N THR A 97 10.92 -2.97 3.46
CA THR A 97 10.35 -2.78 2.13
C THR A 97 9.10 -1.90 2.18
N VAL A 98 8.73 -1.36 1.02
CA VAL A 98 7.46 -0.63 0.84
C VAL A 98 6.63 -1.34 -0.24
N LEU A 99 5.38 -1.65 0.08
CA LEU A 99 4.37 -2.06 -0.89
C LEU A 99 3.54 -0.86 -1.33
N LEU A 100 3.37 -0.71 -2.64
CA LEU A 100 2.38 0.17 -3.25
C LEU A 100 1.24 -0.67 -3.81
N VAL A 101 0.08 -0.60 -3.18
CA VAL A 101 -1.14 -1.32 -3.58
C VAL A 101 -2.01 -0.37 -4.41
N LEU A 102 -2.21 -0.70 -5.68
CA LEU A 102 -3.08 0.05 -6.57
C LEU A 102 -4.46 -0.60 -6.60
N LEU A 103 -5.47 0.18 -6.21
CA LEU A 103 -6.85 -0.22 -6.06
C LEU A 103 -7.70 0.40 -7.19
N ASP A 104 -8.60 -0.40 -7.77
CA ASP A 104 -9.58 0.07 -8.74
C ASP A 104 -10.81 0.73 -8.07
N ALA A 105 -11.78 1.13 -8.89
CA ALA A 105 -13.00 1.81 -8.43
C ALA A 105 -13.87 0.95 -7.49
N ASP A 106 -13.68 -0.37 -7.50
CA ASP A 106 -14.34 -1.32 -6.61
C ASP A 106 -13.47 -1.69 -5.39
N TYR A 107 -12.39 -0.94 -5.16
CA TYR A 107 -11.42 -1.17 -4.10
C TYR A 107 -10.75 -2.56 -4.19
N ASN A 108 -10.66 -3.15 -5.38
CA ASN A 108 -9.88 -4.35 -5.61
C ASN A 108 -8.46 -3.98 -6.02
N ALA A 109 -7.47 -4.64 -5.43
CA ALA A 109 -6.12 -4.54 -5.94
C ALA A 109 -6.07 -5.06 -7.37
N PHE A 110 -5.40 -4.31 -8.24
CA PHE A 110 -5.08 -4.76 -9.60
C PHE A 110 -3.57 -4.90 -9.81
N GLN A 111 -2.75 -4.17 -9.06
CA GLN A 111 -1.29 -4.33 -9.03
C GLN A 111 -0.74 -4.03 -7.63
N ILE A 112 0.27 -4.80 -7.22
CA ILE A 112 1.06 -4.55 -6.02
C ILE A 112 2.54 -4.50 -6.41
N PHE A 113 3.16 -3.36 -6.16
CA PHE A 113 4.59 -3.13 -6.40
C PHE A 113 5.36 -3.15 -5.09
N GLU A 114 6.59 -3.66 -5.11
CA GLU A 114 7.46 -3.72 -3.94
C GLU A 114 8.80 -3.06 -4.25
N ALA A 115 9.27 -2.20 -3.34
CA ALA A 115 10.60 -1.61 -3.40
C ALA A 115 11.35 -1.82 -2.09
N ASP A 116 12.63 -2.18 -2.19
CA ASP A 116 13.53 -2.31 -1.04
C ASP A 116 13.86 -0.93 -0.46
N ARG A 117 14.14 -0.88 0.84
CA ARG A 117 14.49 0.37 1.55
C ARG A 117 15.60 1.15 0.86
N SER A 118 16.66 0.49 0.42
CA SER A 118 17.81 1.13 -0.25
C SER A 118 17.39 1.85 -1.54
N ALA A 119 16.51 1.25 -2.34
CA ALA A 119 15.98 1.85 -3.55
C ALA A 119 15.06 3.04 -3.25
N VAL A 120 14.23 2.93 -2.22
CA VAL A 120 13.36 4.02 -1.73
C VAL A 120 14.18 5.20 -1.21
N GLU A 121 15.22 4.93 -0.42
CA GLU A 121 16.15 5.93 0.11
C GLU A 121 16.89 6.64 -1.02
N ALA A 122 17.46 5.90 -1.96
CA ALA A 122 18.11 6.47 -3.14
C ALA A 122 17.15 7.35 -3.93
N LEU A 123 15.88 6.95 -4.09
CA LEU A 123 14.88 7.77 -4.75
C LEU A 123 14.59 9.06 -3.95
N LEU A 124 14.34 8.97 -2.64
CA LEU A 124 13.92 10.09 -1.79
C LEU A 124 15.01 11.13 -1.55
N THR A 125 16.28 10.74 -1.59
CA THR A 125 17.43 11.62 -1.33
C THR A 125 17.97 12.30 -2.60
N ARG A 126 17.48 11.95 -3.80
CA ARG A 126 17.89 12.61 -5.05
C ARG A 126 17.66 14.12 -4.99
N PRO A 127 18.65 14.97 -5.35
CA PRO A 127 18.51 16.43 -5.34
C PRO A 127 17.35 16.92 -6.22
N GLY A 128 16.75 18.05 -5.84
CA GLY A 128 15.89 18.84 -6.74
C GLY A 128 14.38 18.84 -6.45
N SER A 129 13.88 18.26 -5.35
CA SER A 129 12.44 18.39 -5.03
C SER A 129 12.16 18.38 -3.53
N LYS A 130 11.64 19.48 -2.99
CA LYS A 130 11.12 19.56 -1.61
C LYS A 130 10.07 18.49 -1.32
N ALA A 131 9.21 18.18 -2.30
CA ALA A 131 8.18 17.15 -2.14
C ALA A 131 8.77 15.76 -1.86
N ARG A 132 9.96 15.49 -2.40
CA ARG A 132 10.69 14.24 -2.24
C ARG A 132 11.64 14.28 -1.05
N ASN A 133 12.47 15.32 -0.99
CA ASN A 133 13.56 15.46 -0.02
C ASN A 133 13.09 15.86 1.39
N GLU A 134 12.01 16.63 1.51
CA GLU A 134 11.51 17.10 2.81
C GLU A 134 10.23 16.36 3.22
N ARG A 135 9.32 16.08 2.27
CA ARG A 135 8.01 15.47 2.57
C ARG A 135 7.94 13.97 2.35
N GLY A 136 9.02 13.33 1.87
CA GLY A 136 9.07 11.88 1.66
C GLY A 136 8.08 11.35 0.61
N SER A 137 7.58 12.19 -0.29
CA SER A 137 6.55 11.82 -1.26
C SER A 137 7.14 11.77 -2.69
N VAL A 138 6.74 10.77 -3.47
CA VAL A 138 7.21 10.55 -4.86
C VAL A 138 6.06 10.30 -5.81
N GLY A 139 6.26 10.48 -7.11
CA GLY A 139 5.27 10.07 -8.12
C GLY A 139 5.10 8.55 -8.17
N ILE A 140 3.90 8.06 -8.50
CA ILE A 140 3.65 6.61 -8.68
C ILE A 140 4.57 6.02 -9.74
N SER A 141 4.76 6.69 -10.88
CA SER A 141 5.68 6.22 -11.93
C SER A 141 7.14 6.15 -11.45
N GLN A 142 7.57 7.08 -10.58
CA GLN A 142 8.92 7.07 -10.02
C GLN A 142 9.11 5.90 -9.04
N PHE A 143 8.10 5.63 -8.20
CA PHE A 143 8.11 4.48 -7.32
C PHE A 143 8.12 3.17 -8.12
N LYS A 144 7.24 3.04 -9.13
CA LYS A 144 7.21 1.86 -10.01
C LYS A 144 8.55 1.60 -10.71
N ALA A 145 9.28 2.64 -11.10
CA ALA A 145 10.58 2.51 -11.76
C ALA A 145 11.67 1.89 -10.87
N ILE A 146 11.53 1.98 -9.54
CA ILE A 146 12.46 1.37 -8.57
C ILE A 146 11.91 0.07 -7.96
N SER A 147 10.73 -0.36 -8.37
CA SER A 147 10.01 -1.47 -7.76
C SER A 147 9.99 -2.71 -8.66
N ARG A 148 9.82 -3.89 -8.05
CA ARG A 148 9.36 -5.08 -8.76
C ARG A 148 7.84 -5.18 -8.70
N LEU A 149 7.22 -5.76 -9.73
CA LEU A 149 5.82 -6.15 -9.69
C LEU A 149 5.70 -7.44 -8.87
N ARG A 150 5.09 -7.35 -7.69
CA ARG A 150 4.96 -8.48 -6.77
C ARG A 150 3.71 -9.30 -7.03
N TRP A 151 2.64 -8.62 -7.44
CA TRP A 151 1.38 -9.26 -7.83
C TRP A 151 0.62 -8.38 -8.82
N ALA A 152 -0.09 -9.01 -9.75
CA ALA A 152 -1.06 -8.35 -10.60
C ALA A 152 -2.28 -9.25 -10.75
N ARG A 153 -3.46 -8.63 -10.79
CA ARG A 153 -4.69 -9.34 -11.10
C ARG A 153 -4.59 -9.89 -12.52
N SER A 154 -4.70 -11.20 -12.66
CA SER A 154 -4.89 -11.82 -13.98
C SER A 154 -6.17 -11.27 -14.60
N GLU A 155 -6.08 -10.76 -15.83
CA GLU A 155 -7.29 -10.53 -16.62
C GLU A 155 -7.87 -11.92 -16.95
N LEU A 156 -9.11 -12.17 -16.53
CA LEU A 156 -9.91 -13.27 -17.06
C LEU A 156 -10.58 -12.82 -18.34
#